data_AF-A0A7V4GWL7-F1
#
_entry.id   AF-A0A7V4GWL7-F1
#
_cell.length_a   1.000
_cell.length_b   1.000
_cell.length_c   1.000
_cell.angle_alpha   90.00
_cell.angle_beta   90.00
_cell.angle_gamma   90.00
#
_symmetry.space_group_name_H-M   'P 1'
#
loop_
_entity.id
_entity.type
_entity.pdbx_description
1 polymer ?
#
loop_
_entity_poly.entity_id
_entity_poly.type
_entity_poly.pdbx_seq_one_letter_code
_entity_poly.pdbx_strand_id
1 'polypeptide(L)'
;MEKTSCRGQCPEYKVSFYSNARAIYEGNSFAPRTGRYYARLPEEKIKKLNDMVREAQLDSFRDSYLSLRPDLPTTYIRYISGGNIRIITDYDNAPAGLKKFEEELEKLTESLSWKKAR
;
A
#
# COMPACT_ATOMS: atom_id res chain seq x y z
N MET A 1 -2.16 -0.28 2.06
CA MET A 1 -1.38 0.89 1.62
C MET A 1 -2.33 1.93 1.10
N GLU A 2 -2.10 3.19 1.44
CA GLU A 2 -2.94 4.32 1.07
C GLU A 2 -2.02 5.47 0.63
N LYS A 3 -2.26 6.02 -0.56
CA LYS A 3 -1.55 7.19 -1.09
C LYS A 3 -2.51 8.37 -1.12
N THR A 4 -2.08 9.49 -0.53
CA THR A 4 -2.88 10.72 -0.52
C THR A 4 -2.64 11.57 -1.75
N SER A 5 -3.60 12.45 -2.03
CA SER A 5 -3.43 13.49 -3.04
C SER A 5 -2.30 14.46 -2.65
N CYS A 6 -1.73 15.09 -3.67
CA CYS A 6 -0.78 16.20 -3.56
C CYS A 6 -1.29 17.36 -4.44
N ARG A 7 -0.65 18.53 -4.40
CA ARG A 7 -1.05 19.68 -5.24
C ARG A 7 -0.90 19.45 -6.76
N GLY A 8 -0.20 18.38 -7.16
CA GLY A 8 -0.02 17.97 -8.55
C GLY A 8 -0.93 16.80 -8.96
N GLN A 9 -0.44 15.96 -9.86
CA GLN A 9 -1.13 14.77 -10.37
C GLN A 9 -0.73 13.49 -9.63
N CYS A 10 -0.66 13.53 -8.29
CA CYS A 10 -0.34 12.32 -7.52
C CYS A 10 -1.54 11.38 -7.49
N PRO A 11 -1.34 10.07 -7.75
CA PRO A 11 -2.41 9.09 -7.73
C PRO A 11 -2.90 8.87 -6.28
N GLU A 12 -4.16 9.22 -6.05
CA GLU A 12 -4.83 9.02 -4.77
C GLU A 12 -5.56 7.68 -4.78
N TYR A 13 -5.09 6.70 -4.00
CA TYR A 13 -5.75 5.41 -3.91
C TYR A 13 -5.43 4.67 -2.62
N LYS A 14 -6.28 3.71 -2.30
CA LYS A 14 -6.10 2.78 -1.19
C LYS A 14 -6.22 1.35 -1.67
N VAL A 15 -5.26 0.53 -1.29
CA VAL A 15 -5.29 -0.93 -1.48
C VAL A 15 -5.23 -1.64 -0.13
N SER A 16 -6.18 -2.56 0.07
CA SER A 16 -6.32 -3.36 1.28
C SER A 16 -6.29 -4.84 0.93
N PHE A 17 -5.39 -5.59 1.57
CA PHE A 17 -5.26 -7.03 1.43
C PHE A 17 -5.78 -7.71 2.70
N TYR A 18 -6.60 -8.74 2.53
CA TYR A 18 -7.24 -9.47 3.62
C TYR A 18 -6.73 -10.92 3.68
N SER A 19 -6.72 -11.50 4.88
CA SER A 19 -6.26 -12.87 5.13
C SER A 19 -7.06 -13.94 4.39
N ASN A 20 -8.30 -13.64 3.97
CA ASN A 20 -9.14 -14.52 3.16
C ASN A 20 -8.85 -14.44 1.64
N ALA A 21 -7.63 -14.03 1.26
CA ALA A 21 -7.20 -13.84 -0.12
C ALA A 21 -7.97 -12.76 -0.91
N ARG A 22 -8.73 -11.89 -0.25
CA ARG A 22 -9.43 -10.78 -0.91
C ARG A 22 -8.53 -9.55 -0.93
N ALA A 23 -8.56 -8.81 -2.03
CA ALA A 23 -8.07 -7.43 -2.08
C ALA A 23 -9.16 -6.46 -2.52
N ILE A 24 -9.09 -5.26 -1.96
CA ILE A 24 -9.96 -4.13 -2.28
C ILE A 24 -9.06 -2.99 -2.71
N TYR A 25 -9.38 -2.39 -3.86
CA TYR A 25 -8.72 -1.20 -4.36
C TYR A 25 -9.76 -0.08 -4.48
N GLU A 26 -9.45 1.08 -3.96
CA GLU A 26 -10.30 2.27 -3.97
C GLU A 26 -9.46 3.41 -4.54
N GLY A 27 -9.67 3.72 -5.83
CA GLY A 27 -8.97 4.80 -6.50
C GLY A 27 -9.83 6.05 -6.60
N ASN A 28 -9.24 7.20 -6.29
CA ASN A 28 -9.85 8.52 -6.41
C ASN A 28 -9.15 9.29 -7.54
N SER A 29 -8.65 10.49 -7.24
CA SER A 29 -8.05 11.42 -8.18
C SER A 29 -6.73 10.88 -8.75
N PHE A 30 -6.55 10.96 -10.07
CA PHE A 30 -5.33 10.53 -10.79
C PHE A 30 -4.91 9.07 -10.55
N ALA A 31 -5.75 8.26 -9.91
CA ALA A 31 -5.48 6.85 -9.69
C ALA A 31 -5.49 6.08 -11.03
N PRO A 32 -4.65 5.04 -11.19
CA PRO A 32 -4.70 4.16 -12.36
C PRO A 32 -6.09 3.54 -12.62
N ARG A 33 -6.92 3.38 -11.57
CA ARG A 33 -8.26 2.80 -11.64
C ARG A 33 -9.23 3.58 -10.75
N THR A 34 -9.98 4.54 -11.29
CA THR A 34 -10.94 5.29 -10.48
C THR A 34 -12.19 4.47 -10.11
N GLY A 35 -12.56 4.51 -8.83
CA GLY A 35 -13.67 3.76 -8.23
C GLY A 35 -13.20 2.60 -7.36
N ARG A 36 -14.17 1.79 -6.93
CA ARG A 36 -13.93 0.63 -6.07
C ARG A 36 -13.79 -0.64 -6.90
N TYR A 37 -12.78 -1.44 -6.60
CA TYR A 37 -12.47 -2.69 -7.28
C TYR A 37 -12.19 -3.79 -6.26
N TYR A 38 -12.46 -5.03 -6.67
CA TYR A 38 -12.21 -6.23 -5.91
C TYR A 38 -11.36 -7.19 -6.71
N ALA A 39 -10.38 -7.81 -6.06
CA ALA A 39 -9.60 -8.89 -6.62
C ALA A 39 -9.55 -10.04 -5.62
N ARG A 40 -9.30 -11.25 -6.13
CA ARG A 40 -8.94 -12.41 -5.32
C ARG A 40 -7.52 -12.80 -5.67
N LEU A 41 -6.67 -12.93 -4.66
CA LEU A 41 -5.29 -13.30 -4.85
C LEU A 41 -5.22 -14.81 -5.10
N PRO A 42 -4.58 -15.27 -6.19
CA PRO A 42 -4.20 -16.68 -6.30
C PRO A 42 -3.14 -17.01 -5.25
N GLU A 43 -3.01 -18.29 -4.93
CA GLU A 43 -2.15 -18.79 -3.85
C GLU A 43 -0.69 -18.33 -3.99
N GLU A 44 -0.16 -18.33 -5.21
CA GLU A 44 1.17 -17.80 -5.55
C GLU A 44 1.38 -16.33 -5.13
N LYS A 45 0.35 -15.48 -5.27
CA LYS A 45 0.39 -14.06 -4.92
C LYS A 45 0.23 -13.86 -3.42
N ILE A 46 -0.55 -14.70 -2.75
CA ILE A 46 -0.65 -14.72 -1.28
C ILE A 46 0.71 -15.07 -0.68
N LYS A 47 1.36 -16.12 -1.20
CA LYS A 47 2.70 -16.51 -0.77
C LYS A 47 3.70 -15.36 -0.96
N LYS A 48 3.71 -14.75 -2.14
CA LYS A 48 4.56 -13.57 -2.41
C LYS A 48 4.28 -12.43 -1.42
N LEU A 49 3.01 -12.11 -1.14
CA LEU A 49 2.64 -11.07 -0.17
C LEU A 49 3.16 -11.39 1.24
N ASN A 50 3.00 -12.64 1.69
CA ASN A 50 3.49 -13.08 3.00
C ASN A 50 5.01 -13.01 3.10
N ASP A 51 5.72 -13.46 2.06
CA ASP A 51 7.18 -13.37 2.00
C ASP A 51 7.64 -11.91 2.04
N MET A 52 7.00 -11.01 1.27
CA MET A 52 7.30 -9.57 1.29
C MET A 52 7.10 -8.94 2.68
N VAL A 53 5.99 -9.26 3.37
CA VAL A 53 5.72 -8.72 4.72
C VAL A 53 6.75 -9.23 5.72
N ARG A 54 7.14 -10.51 5.64
CA ARG A 54 8.17 -11.11 6.50
C ARG A 54 9.54 -10.48 6.26
N GLU A 55 9.94 -10.33 5.00
CA GLU A 55 11.23 -9.77 4.61
C GLU A 55 11.36 -8.27 4.92
N ALA A 56 10.26 -7.52 4.81
CA ALA A 56 10.26 -6.10 5.08
C ALA A 56 10.49 -5.77 6.56
N GLN A 57 10.26 -6.73 7.47
CA GLN A 57 10.40 -6.54 8.92
C GLN A 57 9.77 -5.21 9.37
N LEU A 58 8.49 -4.99 9.01
CA LEU A 58 7.83 -3.69 9.14
C LEU A 58 7.89 -3.10 10.57
N ASP A 59 7.93 -3.97 11.58
CA ASP A 59 8.07 -3.59 12.98
C ASP A 59 9.41 -2.91 13.33
N SER A 60 10.44 -3.06 12.49
CA SER A 60 11.76 -2.42 12.63
C SER A 60 11.78 -0.97 12.15
N PHE A 61 10.79 -0.55 11.36
CA PHE A 61 10.69 0.82 10.90
C PHE A 61 10.06 1.74 11.95
N ARG A 62 10.33 3.04 11.82
CA ARG A 62 9.66 4.08 12.64
C ARG A 62 8.22 4.22 12.19
N ASP A 63 7.35 4.64 13.11
CA ASP A 63 5.94 4.87 12.79
C ASP A 63 5.74 6.08 11.85
N SER A 64 6.70 7.01 11.77
CA SER A 64 6.59 8.19 10.89
C SER A 64 7.94 8.63 10.31
N TYR A 65 7.93 8.98 9.03
CA TYR A 65 9.01 9.57 8.26
C TYR A 65 8.50 10.88 7.65
N LEU A 66 8.83 12.00 8.30
CA LEU A 66 8.35 13.34 7.98
C LEU A 66 9.49 14.23 7.48
N SER A 67 9.14 15.28 6.73
CA SER A 67 10.07 16.35 6.36
C SER A 67 9.36 17.69 6.26
N LEU A 68 10.14 18.76 6.14
CA LEU A 68 9.65 20.12 5.92
C LEU A 68 9.40 20.42 4.43
N ARG A 69 9.62 19.46 3.52
CA ARG A 69 9.40 19.68 2.09
C ARG A 69 7.91 19.78 1.81
N PRO A 70 7.41 20.88 1.24
CA PRO A 70 5.99 21.01 0.95
C PRO A 70 5.56 20.13 -0.24
N ASP A 71 4.26 19.88 -0.31
CA ASP A 71 3.56 19.35 -1.49
C ASP A 71 3.93 17.92 -1.95
N LEU A 72 4.51 17.10 -1.08
CA LEU A 72 4.70 15.66 -1.33
C LEU A 72 3.47 14.83 -0.97
N PRO A 73 3.18 13.74 -1.72
CA PRO A 73 2.14 12.78 -1.33
C PRO A 73 2.59 11.98 -0.11
N THR A 74 1.65 11.66 0.78
CA THR A 74 1.93 10.75 1.92
C THR A 74 1.49 9.34 1.55
N THR A 75 2.34 8.37 1.86
CA THR A 75 1.99 6.95 1.80
C THR A 75 1.81 6.42 3.22
N TYR A 76 0.68 5.74 3.46
CA TYR A 76 0.40 5.08 4.72
C TYR A 76 0.40 3.57 4.54
N ILE A 77 1.22 2.88 5.33
CA ILE A 77 1.26 1.43 5.41
C ILE A 77 0.61 0.99 6.72
N ARG A 78 -0.61 0.46 6.60
CA ARG A 78 -1.33 -0.17 7.73
C ARG A 78 -1.16 -1.67 7.66
N TYR A 79 -0.75 -2.27 8.78
CA TYR A 79 -0.57 -3.71 8.92
C TYR A 79 -0.97 -4.18 10.32
N ILE A 80 -1.19 -5.48 10.47
CA ILE A 80 -1.50 -6.09 11.77
C ILE A 80 -0.23 -6.79 12.25
N SER A 81 0.23 -6.43 13.45
CA SER A 81 1.34 -7.10 14.13
C SER A 81 0.95 -7.39 15.58
N GLY A 82 1.12 -8.64 16.01
CA GLY A 82 0.75 -9.08 17.36
C GLY A 82 -0.73 -8.83 17.73
N GLY A 83 -1.64 -8.81 16.76
CA GLY A 83 -3.07 -8.52 16.97
C GLY A 83 -3.44 -7.03 17.03
N ASN A 84 -2.45 -6.13 16.97
CA ASN A 84 -2.66 -4.68 16.95
C ASN A 84 -2.49 -4.11 15.55
N ILE A 85 -3.27 -3.07 15.22
CA ILE A 85 -3.10 -2.32 13.97
C ILE A 85 -1.95 -1.33 14.15
N ARG A 86 -0.91 -1.47 13.34
CA ARG A 86 0.20 -0.51 13.24
C ARG A 86 0.10 0.28 11.94
N ILE A 87 0.61 1.51 11.97
CA ILE A 87 0.60 2.44 10.85
C ILE A 87 1.99 3.03 10.72
N ILE A 88 2.56 2.94 9.52
CA ILE A 88 3.76 3.67 9.13
C ILE A 88 3.33 4.80 8.19
N THR A 89 3.70 6.02 8.53
CA THR A 89 3.48 7.22 7.73
C THR A 89 4.77 7.58 7.00
N ASP A 90 4.78 7.42 5.68
CA ASP A 90 5.87 7.80 4.78
C ASP A 90 5.47 9.07 4.03
N TYR A 91 5.85 10.22 4.58
CA TYR A 91 5.79 11.48 3.86
C TYR A 91 7.04 11.69 3.03
N ASP A 92 8.20 11.46 3.66
CA ASP A 92 9.50 11.69 3.04
C ASP A 92 10.65 11.06 3.86
N ASN A 93 11.80 10.84 3.23
CA ASN A 93 13.01 10.26 3.85
C ASN A 93 12.80 8.87 4.47
N ALA A 94 11.88 8.08 3.93
CA ALA A 94 11.76 6.68 4.29
C ALA A 94 13.00 5.87 3.85
N PRO A 95 13.38 4.85 4.63
CA PRO A 95 14.52 4.00 4.31
C PRO A 95 14.25 3.20 3.04
N ALA A 96 15.32 2.87 2.32
CA ALA A 96 15.24 2.12 1.06
C ALA A 96 14.48 0.79 1.20
N GLY A 97 14.55 0.14 2.37
CA GLY A 97 13.78 -1.08 2.65
C GLY A 97 12.26 -0.86 2.63
N LEU A 98 11.78 0.25 3.20
CA LEU A 98 10.36 0.60 3.19
C LEU A 98 9.91 0.97 1.77
N LYS A 99 10.69 1.79 1.06
CA LYS A 99 10.40 2.14 -0.34
C LYS A 99 10.33 0.92 -1.25
N LYS A 100 11.27 -0.03 -1.09
CA LYS A 100 11.26 -1.29 -1.84
C LYS A 100 10.01 -2.12 -1.55
N PHE A 101 9.56 -2.16 -0.29
CA PHE A 101 8.31 -2.83 0.07
C PHE A 101 7.08 -2.18 -0.58
N GLU A 102 7.00 -0.85 -0.58
CA GLU A 102 5.95 -0.09 -1.25
C GLU A 102 5.90 -0.42 -2.75
N GLU A 103 7.05 -0.35 -3.43
CA GLU A 103 7.17 -0.65 -4.86
C GLU A 103 6.76 -2.09 -5.21
N GLU A 104 7.18 -3.08 -4.42
CA GLU A 104 6.77 -4.47 -4.63
C GLU A 104 5.28 -4.67 -4.38
N LEU A 105 4.68 -3.92 -3.44
CA LEU A 105 3.25 -3.96 -3.18
C LEU A 105 2.45 -3.31 -4.32
N GLU A 106 2.98 -2.25 -4.93
CA GLU A 106 2.43 -1.64 -6.13
C GLU A 106 2.46 -2.62 -7.31
N LYS A 107 3.61 -3.24 -7.59
CA LYS A 107 3.72 -4.28 -8.63
C LYS A 107 2.78 -5.45 -8.38
N LEU A 108 2.63 -5.88 -7.13
CA LEU A 108 1.68 -6.91 -6.75
C LEU A 108 0.26 -6.47 -7.11
N THR A 109 -0.13 -5.25 -6.68
CA THR A 109 -1.43 -4.64 -6.96
C THR A 109 -1.72 -4.55 -8.46
N GLU A 110 -0.75 -4.11 -9.27
CA GLU A 110 -0.89 -4.01 -10.72
C GLU A 110 -1.08 -5.36 -11.40
N SER A 111 -0.42 -6.41 -10.88
CA SER A 111 -0.52 -7.76 -11.42
C SER A 111 -1.84 -8.48 -11.11
N LEU A 112 -2.71 -7.91 -10.28
CA LEU A 112 -4.00 -8.52 -9.93
C LEU A 112 -5.10 -8.23 -10.96
N SER A 113 -5.96 -9.23 -11.17
CA SER A 113 -7.16 -9.09 -11.99
C SER A 113 -8.29 -8.42 -11.20
N TRP A 114 -8.37 -7.10 -11.32
CA TRP A 114 -9.38 -6.27 -10.65
C TRP A 114 -10.73 -6.34 -11.35
N LYS A 115 -11.79 -6.55 -10.57
CA LYS A 115 -13.19 -6.44 -10.99
C LYS A 115 -13.81 -5.19 -10.37
N LYS A 116 -14.37 -4.31 -11.19
CA LYS A 116 -15.05 -3.09 -10.71
C LYS A 116 -16.25 -3.49 -9.84
N ALA A 117 -16.38 -2.85 -8.68
CA ALA A 117 -17.59 -2.92 -7.89
C ALA A 117 -18.76 -2.38 -8.73
N ARG A 118 -19.87 -3.10 -8.77
CA ARG A 118 -21.13 -2.60 -9.35
C ARG A 118 -21.74 -1.53 -8.45
#